data_AF-A0A6B2LJZ4-F1
#
_entry.id   AF-A0A6B2LJZ4-F1
#
_cell.length_a   1.000
_cell.length_b   1.000
_cell.length_c   1.000
_cell.angle_alpha   90.00
_cell.angle_beta   90.00
_cell.angle_gamma   90.00
#
_symmetry.space_group_name_H-M   'P 1'
#
loop_
_entity.id
_entity.type
_entity.pdbx_description
1 polymer ?
#
loop_
_entity_poly.entity_id
_entity_poly.type
_entity_poly.pdbx_seq_one_letter_code
_entity_poly.pdbx_strand_id
1 'polypeptide(L)'
;MISGKRKSGKDYVAEKLMKVLKGKGFNPGLVHLSGPLKKAYADIHGLNYQLLLKSDSYKEQFRKDMILWGELKRNQDPSYFCNLAVLDRKEDIFIVVDNRRKTDLQYFIKRFPGLCLCIRITADEETRRSRGFVFSTGIDDAESECGLDDWGAWDFTFDNSTQEKSQWDHQLDQLINATLLKVHQSKPSKL
;
A
#
# COMPACT_ATOMS: atom_id res chain seq x y z
N MET A 1 4.56 5.34 -1.01
CA MET A 1 3.19 4.84 -0.71
C MET A 1 2.53 4.44 -2.00
N ILE A 2 2.07 3.20 -2.10
CA ILE A 2 1.46 2.65 -3.31
C ILE A 2 -0.05 2.46 -3.06
N SER A 3 -0.86 2.88 -4.02
CA SER A 3 -2.30 2.64 -4.08
C SER A 3 -2.70 2.12 -5.46
N GLY A 4 -3.77 1.34 -5.54
CA GLY A 4 -4.32 0.86 -6.80
C GLY A 4 -5.53 -0.03 -6.54
N LYS A 5 -6.48 -0.05 -7.47
CA LYS A 5 -7.69 -0.88 -7.37
C LYS A 5 -7.34 -2.37 -7.45
N ARG A 6 -8.24 -3.24 -7.00
CA ARG A 6 -8.13 -4.69 -7.14
C ARG A 6 -7.79 -5.10 -8.58
N LYS A 7 -6.85 -6.05 -8.74
CA LYS A 7 -6.31 -6.54 -10.03
C LYS A 7 -5.54 -5.52 -10.89
N SER A 8 -5.24 -4.33 -10.36
CA SER A 8 -4.29 -3.39 -11.01
C SER A 8 -2.85 -3.91 -11.06
N GLY A 9 -2.47 -4.86 -10.20
CA GLY A 9 -1.11 -5.35 -10.08
C GLY A 9 -0.23 -4.52 -9.13
N LYS A 10 -0.84 -3.71 -8.26
CA LYS A 10 -0.12 -2.91 -7.25
C LYS A 10 0.90 -3.70 -6.42
N ASP A 11 0.53 -4.92 -6.02
CA ASP A 11 1.38 -5.78 -5.18
C ASP A 11 2.57 -6.31 -6.00
N TYR A 12 2.34 -6.66 -7.26
CA TYR A 12 3.39 -7.07 -8.20
C TYR A 12 4.42 -5.94 -8.43
N VAL A 13 3.96 -4.71 -8.68
CA VAL A 13 4.84 -3.55 -8.85
C VAL A 13 5.61 -3.23 -7.56
N ALA A 14 4.94 -3.28 -6.41
CA ALA A 14 5.58 -3.07 -5.11
C ALA A 14 6.70 -4.09 -4.83
N GLU A 15 6.46 -5.37 -5.13
CA GLU A 15 7.47 -6.43 -4.99
C GLU A 15 8.65 -6.24 -5.93
N LYS A 16 8.40 -5.83 -7.18
CA LYS A 16 9.45 -5.55 -8.17
C LYS A 16 10.32 -4.37 -7.73
N LEU A 17 9.69 -3.27 -7.30
CA LEU A 17 10.40 -2.12 -6.75
C LEU A 17 11.26 -2.53 -5.55
N MET A 18 10.69 -3.28 -4.60
CA MET A 18 11.43 -3.78 -3.43
C MET A 18 12.65 -4.61 -3.83
N LYS A 19 12.50 -5.53 -4.79
CA LYS A 19 13.59 -6.39 -5.27
C LYS A 19 14.71 -5.57 -5.91
N VAL A 20 14.38 -4.58 -6.75
CA VAL A 20 15.38 -3.75 -7.39
C VAL A 20 16.12 -2.86 -6.39
N LEU A 21 15.40 -2.26 -5.43
CA LEU A 21 16.01 -1.46 -4.37
C LEU A 21 16.95 -2.29 -3.49
N LYS A 22 16.58 -3.54 -3.15
CA LYS A 22 17.49 -4.49 -2.48
C LYS A 22 18.75 -4.75 -3.29
N GLY A 23 18.61 -4.99 -4.60
CA GLY A 23 19.74 -5.19 -5.51
C GLY A 23 20.67 -3.98 -5.62
N LYS A 24 20.18 -2.78 -5.30
CA LYS A 24 20.97 -1.54 -5.23
C LYS A 24 21.56 -1.25 -3.84
N GLY A 25 21.46 -2.18 -2.90
CA GLY A 25 22.07 -2.08 -1.57
C GLY A 25 21.25 -1.33 -0.52
N PHE A 26 19.96 -1.07 -0.77
CA PHE A 26 19.05 -0.50 0.22
C PHE A 26 18.38 -1.58 1.06
N ASN A 27 17.84 -1.22 2.23
CA ASN A 27 16.99 -2.08 3.05
C ASN A 27 15.50 -1.66 2.97
N PRO A 28 14.76 -1.98 1.88
CA PRO A 28 13.33 -1.69 1.78
C PRO A 28 12.46 -2.75 2.45
N GLY A 29 11.35 -2.30 3.06
CA GLY A 29 10.34 -3.16 3.67
C GLY A 29 8.93 -2.87 3.15
N LEU A 30 8.15 -3.93 2.87
CA LEU A 30 6.71 -3.79 2.65
C LEU A 30 6.01 -3.48 3.98
N VAL A 31 5.22 -2.42 3.98
CA VAL A 31 4.42 -2.01 5.13
C VAL A 31 2.95 -2.20 4.78
N HIS A 32 2.32 -3.22 5.35
CA HIS A 32 0.90 -3.49 5.19
C HIS A 32 0.09 -2.88 6.33
N LEU A 33 -0.75 -1.88 6.04
CA LEU A 33 -1.64 -1.27 7.05
C LEU A 33 -2.70 -2.25 7.57
N SER A 34 -2.98 -3.31 6.81
CA SER A 34 -3.87 -4.39 7.22
C SER A 34 -3.27 -5.32 8.28
N GLY A 35 -1.94 -5.33 8.46
CA GLY A 35 -1.25 -6.14 9.47
C GLY A 35 -1.60 -5.70 10.90
N PRO A 36 -1.37 -4.42 11.27
CA PRO A 36 -1.77 -3.89 12.58
C PRO A 36 -3.25 -4.03 12.90
N LEU A 37 -4.12 -3.87 11.89
CA LEU A 37 -5.56 -4.13 12.04
C LEU A 37 -5.82 -5.56 12.51
N LYS A 38 -5.29 -6.55 11.78
CA LYS A 38 -5.46 -7.97 12.12
C LYS A 38 -4.87 -8.30 13.49
N LYS A 39 -3.70 -7.75 13.83
CA LYS A 39 -3.05 -7.99 15.12
C LYS A 39 -3.89 -7.43 16.27
N ALA A 40 -4.23 -6.15 16.21
CA ALA A 40 -4.99 -5.50 17.27
C ALA A 40 -6.40 -6.09 17.43
N TYR A 41 -7.04 -6.49 16.32
CA TYR A 41 -8.31 -7.21 16.36
C TYR A 41 -8.16 -8.59 17.01
N ALA A 42 -7.11 -9.33 16.66
CA ALA A 42 -6.85 -10.65 17.26
C ALA A 42 -6.63 -10.56 18.77
N ASP A 43 -5.82 -9.60 19.22
CA ASP A 43 -5.48 -9.42 20.63
C ASP A 43 -6.72 -9.11 21.48
N ILE A 44 -7.64 -8.26 20.99
CA ILE A 44 -8.85 -7.86 21.74
C ILE A 44 -9.90 -8.98 21.77
N HIS A 45 -9.96 -9.80 20.72
CA HIS A 45 -10.96 -10.86 20.58
C HIS A 45 -10.44 -12.25 20.95
N GLY A 46 -9.20 -12.37 21.45
CA GLY A 46 -8.58 -13.65 21.80
C GLY A 46 -8.41 -14.59 20.60
N LEU A 47 -8.24 -14.03 19.39
CA LEU A 47 -8.09 -14.82 18.16
C LEU A 47 -6.63 -15.17 17.90
N ASN A 48 -6.42 -16.24 17.12
CA ASN A 48 -5.08 -16.60 16.69
C ASN A 48 -4.63 -15.72 15.51
N TYR A 49 -3.75 -14.76 15.78
CA TYR A 49 -3.19 -13.84 14.78
C TYR A 49 -2.54 -14.58 13.59
N GLN A 50 -1.82 -15.69 13.84
CA GLN A 50 -1.17 -16.45 12.76
C GLN A 50 -2.19 -17.09 11.81
N LEU A 51 -3.34 -17.55 12.34
CA LEU A 51 -4.43 -18.05 11.50
C LEU A 51 -5.12 -16.92 10.73
N LEU A 52 -5.29 -15.73 11.31
CA LEU A 52 -5.80 -14.54 10.60
C LEU A 52 -4.87 -14.06 9.47
N LEU A 53 -3.58 -14.36 9.52
CA LEU A 53 -2.66 -14.08 8.43
C LEU A 53 -2.75 -15.14 7.31
N LYS A 54 -2.89 -16.42 7.67
CA LYS A 54 -2.67 -17.54 6.74
C LYS A 54 -3.94 -18.17 6.18
N SER A 55 -5.02 -18.32 6.96
CA SER A 55 -6.20 -19.08 6.56
C SER A 55 -7.30 -18.20 5.99
N ASP A 56 -7.65 -18.38 4.71
CA ASP A 56 -8.69 -17.60 4.04
C ASP A 56 -10.08 -17.88 4.62
N SER A 57 -10.40 -19.14 4.92
CA SER A 57 -11.68 -19.47 5.56
C SER A 57 -11.82 -18.88 6.97
N TYR A 58 -10.72 -18.85 7.75
CA TYR A 58 -10.72 -18.25 9.08
C TYR A 58 -10.84 -16.72 8.99
N LYS A 59 -10.16 -16.09 8.03
CA LYS A 59 -10.26 -14.64 7.79
C LYS A 59 -11.67 -14.22 7.41
N GLU A 60 -12.31 -14.95 6.50
CA GLU A 60 -13.62 -14.58 5.97
C GLU A 60 -14.72 -14.62 7.06
N GLN A 61 -14.58 -15.47 8.08
CA GLN A 61 -15.50 -15.48 9.23
C GLN A 61 -15.53 -14.16 10.00
N PHE A 62 -14.39 -13.47 10.10
CA PHE A 62 -14.25 -12.24 10.90
C PHE A 62 -14.09 -10.98 10.05
N ARG A 63 -14.07 -11.11 8.72
CA ARG A 63 -13.69 -10.02 7.82
C ARG A 63 -14.59 -8.80 7.98
N LYS A 64 -15.90 -9.01 7.98
CA LYS A 64 -16.89 -7.92 8.07
C LYS A 64 -16.74 -7.15 9.38
N ASP A 65 -16.69 -7.87 10.50
CA ASP A 65 -16.59 -7.27 11.83
C ASP A 65 -15.24 -6.59 12.04
N MET A 66 -14.16 -7.18 11.54
CA MET A 66 -12.82 -6.59 11.59
C MET A 66 -12.73 -5.30 10.76
N ILE A 67 -13.37 -5.24 9.59
CA ILE A 67 -13.45 -4.01 8.80
C ILE A 67 -14.22 -2.95 9.59
N LEU A 68 -15.42 -3.27 10.08
CA LEU A 68 -16.24 -2.33 10.84
C LEU A 68 -15.51 -1.79 12.08
N TRP A 69 -14.88 -2.68 12.85
CA TRP A 69 -14.06 -2.30 13.99
C TRP A 69 -12.89 -1.39 13.59
N GLY A 70 -12.21 -1.73 12.48
CA GLY A 70 -11.14 -0.91 11.92
C GLY A 70 -11.60 0.49 11.56
N GLU A 71 -12.80 0.64 10.97
CA GLU A 71 -13.37 1.96 10.68
C GLU A 71 -13.68 2.76 11.94
N LEU A 72 -14.27 2.12 12.96
CA LEU A 72 -14.52 2.78 14.24
C LEU A 72 -13.22 3.30 14.87
N LYS A 73 -12.13 2.53 14.79
CA LYS A 73 -10.81 2.97 15.28
C LYS A 73 -10.24 4.13 14.45
N ARG A 74 -10.34 4.09 13.12
CA ARG A 74 -9.88 5.19 12.26
C ARG A 74 -10.68 6.48 12.45
N ASN A 75 -11.98 6.37 12.72
CA ASN A 75 -12.83 7.53 13.00
C ASN A 75 -12.46 8.22 14.31
N GLN A 76 -11.95 7.46 15.29
CA GLN A 76 -11.44 8.00 16.55
C GLN A 76 -10.01 8.55 16.41
N ASP A 77 -9.13 7.78 15.77
CA ASP A 77 -7.74 8.16 15.48
C ASP A 77 -7.34 7.66 14.09
N PRO A 78 -7.32 8.53 13.07
CA PRO A 78 -6.91 8.16 11.71
C PRO A 78 -5.46 7.66 11.61
N SER A 79 -4.63 7.97 12.61
CA SER A 79 -3.22 7.61 12.64
C SER A 79 -2.96 6.24 13.29
N TYR A 80 -3.96 5.63 13.93
CA TYR A 80 -3.80 4.46 14.81
C TYR A 80 -3.03 3.31 14.13
N PHE A 81 -3.54 2.81 12.99
CA PHE A 81 -2.90 1.69 12.29
C PHE A 81 -1.61 2.10 11.59
N CYS A 82 -1.50 3.35 11.14
CA CYS A 82 -0.29 3.85 10.49
C CYS A 82 0.88 3.93 11.49
N ASN A 83 0.63 4.42 12.71
CA ASN A 83 1.58 4.42 13.82
C ASN A 83 2.07 3.00 14.12
N LEU A 84 1.14 2.05 14.29
CA LEU A 84 1.49 0.65 14.56
C LEU A 84 2.24 -0.01 13.40
N ALA A 85 1.97 0.38 12.15
CA ALA A 85 2.59 -0.22 10.97
C ALA A 85 4.08 0.10 10.84
N VAL A 86 4.50 1.26 11.34
CA VAL A 86 5.89 1.74 11.26
C VAL A 86 6.64 1.73 12.59
N LEU A 87 5.96 1.39 13.68
CA LEU A 87 6.59 1.26 14.99
C LEU A 87 7.73 0.22 14.94
N ASP A 88 8.89 0.60 15.49
CA ASP A 88 10.10 -0.23 15.64
C ASP A 88 10.70 -0.81 14.35
N ARG A 89 10.26 -0.33 13.18
CA ARG A 89 10.83 -0.72 11.89
C ARG A 89 12.28 -0.26 11.74
N LYS A 90 13.07 -1.05 11.02
CA LYS A 90 14.51 -0.84 10.80
C LYS A 90 14.87 -0.63 9.32
N GLU A 91 13.88 -0.67 8.45
CA GLU A 91 14.05 -0.45 7.03
C GLU A 91 14.31 1.03 6.70
N ASP A 92 15.19 1.28 5.74
CA ASP A 92 15.52 2.63 5.29
C ASP A 92 14.44 3.18 4.33
N ILE A 93 13.65 2.29 3.73
CA ILE A 93 12.61 2.63 2.76
C ILE A 93 11.32 1.87 3.11
N PHE A 94 10.26 2.61 3.39
CA PHE A 94 8.93 2.06 3.63
C PHE A 94 8.10 2.02 2.34
N ILE A 95 7.91 0.82 1.80
CA ILE A 95 6.99 0.59 0.70
C ILE A 95 5.62 0.30 1.31
N VAL A 96 4.90 1.37 1.65
CA VAL A 96 3.55 1.26 2.22
C VAL A 96 2.58 0.80 1.14
N VAL A 97 2.03 -0.38 1.36
CA VAL A 97 1.04 -1.06 0.54
C VAL A 97 -0.27 -1.13 1.33
N ASP A 98 -1.39 -1.19 0.62
CA ASP A 98 -2.76 -1.12 1.20
C ASP A 98 -3.18 0.27 1.74
N ASN A 99 -2.70 1.36 1.15
CA ASN A 99 -3.31 2.68 1.38
C ASN A 99 -4.70 2.69 0.75
N ARG A 100 -5.73 2.92 1.56
CA ARG A 100 -7.14 2.90 1.11
C ARG A 100 -7.84 4.22 1.33
N ARG A 101 -7.29 5.07 2.22
CA ARG A 101 -7.89 6.35 2.61
C ARG A 101 -6.92 7.49 2.43
N LYS A 102 -7.47 8.68 2.20
CA LYS A 102 -6.70 9.94 2.18
C LYS A 102 -5.95 10.17 3.48
N THR A 103 -6.57 9.80 4.61
CA THR A 103 -5.97 9.93 5.94
C THR A 103 -4.72 9.08 6.10
N ASP A 104 -4.65 7.90 5.44
CA ASP A 104 -3.42 7.08 5.42
C ASP A 104 -2.28 7.88 4.76
N LEU A 105 -2.53 8.47 3.57
CA LEU A 105 -1.52 9.26 2.86
C LEU A 105 -1.12 10.52 3.64
N GLN A 106 -2.10 11.26 4.15
CA GLN A 106 -1.90 12.48 4.93
C GLN A 106 -1.04 12.20 6.17
N TYR A 107 -1.26 11.07 6.85
CA TYR A 107 -0.45 10.68 7.99
C TYR A 107 1.04 10.58 7.62
N PHE A 108 1.37 9.83 6.57
CA PHE A 108 2.77 9.62 6.17
C PHE A 108 3.41 10.90 5.65
N ILE A 109 2.68 11.70 4.85
CA ILE A 109 3.14 12.99 4.35
C ILE A 109 3.48 13.93 5.52
N LYS A 110 2.62 13.98 6.54
CA LYS A 110 2.85 14.79 7.75
C LYS A 110 4.01 14.24 8.58
N ARG A 111 4.11 12.92 8.73
CA ARG A 111 5.11 12.25 9.58
C ARG A 111 6.52 12.27 8.99
N PHE A 112 6.63 12.25 7.67
CA PHE A 112 7.88 12.20 6.89
C PHE A 112 7.86 13.28 5.79
N PRO A 113 7.88 14.57 6.17
CA PRO A 113 7.75 15.67 5.23
C PRO A 113 8.88 15.67 4.19
N GLY A 114 8.53 15.85 2.92
CA GLY A 114 9.48 15.87 1.80
C GLY A 114 9.99 14.48 1.35
N LEU A 115 9.87 13.45 2.19
CA LEU A 115 10.42 12.10 1.95
C LEU A 115 9.41 11.12 1.36
N CYS A 116 8.16 11.54 1.22
CA CYS A 116 7.07 10.72 0.71
C CYS A 116 7.00 10.77 -0.83
N LEU A 117 6.66 9.63 -1.43
CA LEU A 117 6.30 9.48 -2.84
C LEU A 117 4.95 8.76 -2.92
N CYS A 118 3.91 9.42 -3.41
CA CYS A 118 2.56 8.89 -3.61
C CYS A 118 2.47 8.31 -5.02
N ILE A 119 2.24 7.00 -5.12
CA ILE A 119 2.24 6.27 -6.39
C ILE A 119 0.87 5.63 -6.60
N ARG A 120 0.24 5.92 -7.75
CA ARG A 120 -0.99 5.25 -8.19
C ARG A 120 -0.65 4.18 -9.23
N ILE A 121 -1.06 2.95 -8.99
CA ILE A 121 -0.98 1.86 -9.95
C ILE A 121 -2.34 1.73 -10.62
N THR A 122 -2.38 1.90 -11.93
CA THR A 122 -3.58 1.76 -12.75
C THR A 122 -3.49 0.53 -13.62
N ALA A 123 -4.65 0.04 -14.02
CA ALA A 123 -4.83 -0.86 -15.14
C ALA A 123 -6.26 -0.63 -15.63
N ASP A 124 -6.44 -0.59 -16.94
CA ASP A 124 -7.74 -0.54 -17.58
C ASP A 124 -8.60 -1.75 -17.20
N GLU A 125 -9.89 -1.63 -17.48
CA GLU A 125 -10.86 -2.65 -17.12
C GLU A 125 -10.61 -3.97 -17.86
N GLU A 126 -10.21 -3.93 -19.13
CA GLU A 126 -9.90 -5.12 -19.94
C GLU A 126 -8.76 -5.94 -19.33
N THR A 127 -7.66 -5.27 -18.98
CA THR A 127 -6.50 -5.86 -18.32
C THR A 127 -6.87 -6.39 -16.93
N ARG A 128 -7.70 -5.67 -16.18
CA ARG A 128 -8.18 -6.18 -14.88
C ARG A 128 -9.03 -7.43 -15.08
N ARG A 129 -9.94 -7.44 -16.07
CA ARG A 129 -10.80 -8.58 -16.41
C ARG A 129 -10.00 -9.80 -16.86
N SER A 130 -8.96 -9.61 -17.68
CA SER A 130 -8.05 -10.71 -18.08
C SER A 130 -7.30 -11.31 -16.89
N ARG A 131 -7.13 -10.55 -15.80
CA ARG A 131 -6.59 -11.01 -14.50
C ARG A 131 -7.67 -11.58 -13.56
N GLY A 132 -8.87 -11.85 -14.07
CA GLY A 132 -10.01 -12.39 -13.33
C GLY A 132 -10.72 -11.36 -12.47
N PHE A 133 -10.72 -10.08 -12.84
CA PHE A 133 -11.57 -9.08 -12.20
C PHE A 133 -13.03 -9.27 -12.62
N VAL A 134 -13.90 -9.40 -11.62
CA VAL A 134 -15.35 -9.34 -11.78
C VAL A 134 -15.84 -8.32 -10.78
N PHE A 135 -16.57 -7.32 -11.25
CA PHE A 135 -17.13 -6.28 -10.37
C PHE A 135 -18.01 -6.92 -9.30
N SER A 136 -17.82 -6.49 -8.05
CA SER A 136 -18.57 -6.96 -6.89
C SER A 136 -19.09 -5.76 -6.12
N THR A 137 -20.41 -5.55 -6.17
CA THR A 137 -21.12 -4.53 -5.38
C THR A 137 -20.84 -4.71 -3.89
N GLY A 138 -20.61 -3.61 -3.19
CA GLY A 138 -20.19 -3.59 -1.78
C GLY A 138 -18.70 -3.87 -1.55
N ILE A 139 -17.92 -4.15 -2.61
CA ILE A 139 -16.47 -4.35 -2.52
C ILE A 139 -15.73 -3.34 -3.40
N ASP A 140 -16.03 -3.33 -4.70
CA ASP A 140 -15.30 -2.50 -5.67
C ASP A 140 -15.80 -1.05 -5.76
N ASP A 141 -16.99 -0.79 -5.20
CA ASP A 141 -17.61 0.53 -5.01
C ASP A 141 -17.51 1.02 -3.55
N ALA A 142 -16.97 0.19 -2.64
CA ALA A 142 -16.77 0.56 -1.25
C ALA A 142 -15.61 1.54 -1.09
N GLU A 143 -15.63 2.32 0.00
CA GLU A 143 -14.55 3.26 0.36
C GLU A 143 -13.18 2.58 0.38
N SER A 144 -13.11 1.30 0.79
CA SER A 144 -11.86 0.55 0.81
C SER A 144 -11.17 0.42 -0.56
N GLU A 145 -11.90 0.54 -1.67
CA GLU A 145 -11.36 0.48 -3.04
C GLU A 145 -11.42 1.83 -3.77
N CYS A 146 -12.31 2.74 -3.38
CA CYS A 146 -12.53 4.03 -4.05
C CYS A 146 -12.04 5.27 -3.27
N GLY A 147 -11.64 5.13 -2.01
CA GLY A 147 -11.32 6.24 -1.09
C GLY A 147 -10.11 7.10 -1.49
N LEU A 148 -9.45 6.78 -2.60
CA LEU A 148 -8.31 7.50 -3.17
C LEU A 148 -8.50 7.86 -4.65
N ASP A 149 -9.70 7.65 -5.21
CA ASP A 149 -9.96 7.91 -6.63
C ASP A 149 -9.91 9.40 -6.98
N ASP A 150 -10.27 10.27 -6.04
CA ASP A 150 -10.21 11.74 -6.19
C ASP A 150 -8.96 12.36 -5.54
N TRP A 151 -7.97 11.53 -5.15
CA TRP A 151 -6.68 12.05 -4.72
C TRP A 151 -5.93 12.60 -5.94
N GLY A 152 -5.71 13.92 -5.99
CA GLY A 152 -5.05 14.58 -7.12
C GLY A 152 -3.52 14.71 -7.01
N ALA A 153 -2.97 14.50 -5.81
CA ALA A 153 -1.54 14.73 -5.53
C ALA A 153 -0.72 13.42 -5.63
N TRP A 154 -0.83 12.74 -6.77
CA TRP A 154 0.06 11.61 -7.07
C TRP A 154 1.37 12.12 -7.64
N ASP A 155 2.50 11.69 -7.07
CA ASP A 155 3.83 12.00 -7.59
C ASP A 155 4.16 11.15 -8.82
N PHE A 156 3.57 9.94 -8.91
CA PHE A 156 3.77 9.03 -10.03
C PHE A 156 2.52 8.19 -10.29
N THR A 157 2.16 8.00 -11.56
CA THR A 157 1.13 7.05 -11.98
C THR A 157 1.80 5.98 -12.84
N PHE A 158 1.70 4.73 -12.41
CA PHE A 158 2.22 3.57 -13.14
C PHE A 158 1.06 2.86 -13.84
N ASP A 159 1.07 2.89 -15.16
CA ASP A 159 0.11 2.16 -15.98
C ASP A 159 0.55 0.72 -16.20
N ASN A 160 -0.13 -0.20 -15.54
CA ASN A 160 0.08 -1.63 -15.63
C ASN A 160 -0.93 -2.31 -16.57
N SER A 161 -1.44 -1.58 -17.57
CA SER A 161 -2.18 -2.12 -18.72
C SER A 161 -1.29 -2.61 -19.86
N THR A 162 -0.12 -1.98 -20.03
CA THR A 162 0.72 -2.24 -21.21
C THR A 162 1.16 -3.70 -21.30
N GLN A 163 1.05 -4.25 -22.51
CA GLN A 163 1.62 -5.56 -22.86
C GLN A 163 3.06 -5.41 -23.38
N GLU A 164 3.51 -4.18 -23.64
CA GLU A 164 4.85 -3.91 -24.12
C GLU A 164 5.84 -3.87 -22.95
N LYS A 165 6.70 -4.89 -22.91
CA LYS A 165 7.72 -5.02 -21.86
C LYS A 165 8.63 -3.79 -21.78
N SER A 166 9.02 -3.20 -22.90
CA SER A 166 9.86 -1.99 -22.96
C SER A 166 9.20 -0.80 -22.25
N GLN A 167 7.91 -0.57 -22.48
CA GLN A 167 7.17 0.50 -21.82
C GLN A 167 7.02 0.23 -20.31
N TRP A 168 6.77 -1.03 -19.94
CA TRP A 168 6.70 -1.42 -18.54
C TRP A 168 8.04 -1.21 -17.81
N ASP A 169 9.14 -1.66 -18.40
CA ASP A 169 10.49 -1.51 -17.86
C ASP A 169 10.86 -0.02 -17.74
N HIS A 170 10.51 0.81 -18.74
CA HIS A 170 10.74 2.26 -18.68
C HIS A 170 10.00 2.93 -17.51
N GLN A 171 8.72 2.59 -17.29
CA GLN A 171 7.97 3.11 -16.15
C GLN A 171 8.58 2.67 -14.80
N LEU A 172 9.08 1.42 -14.73
CA LEU A 172 9.75 0.93 -13.53
C LEU A 172 11.04 1.71 -13.26
N ASP A 173 11.84 1.97 -14.29
CA ASP A 173 13.07 2.76 -14.16
C ASP A 173 12.79 4.19 -13.69
N GLN A 174 11.74 4.84 -14.23
CA GLN A 174 11.30 6.16 -13.77
C GLN A 174 10.87 6.14 -12.30
N LEU A 175 10.10 5.12 -11.90
CA LEU A 175 9.67 4.95 -10.51
C LEU A 175 10.85 4.72 -9.56
N ILE A 176 11.84 3.91 -9.98
CA ILE A 176 13.07 3.69 -9.22
C ILE A 176 13.82 5.01 -9.07
N ASN A 177 14.01 5.77 -10.16
CA ASN A 177 14.71 7.05 -10.12
C ASN A 177 14.01 8.06 -9.19
N ALA A 178 12.68 8.18 -9.28
CA ALA A 178 11.91 9.02 -8.37
C ALA A 178 12.08 8.60 -6.90
N THR A 179 12.13 7.29 -6.63
CA THR A 179 12.38 6.76 -5.29
C THR A 179 13.78 7.11 -4.80
N LEU A 180 14.80 6.91 -5.63
CA LEU A 180 16.20 7.20 -5.26
C LEU A 180 16.43 8.69 -5.01
N LEU A 181 15.80 9.58 -5.79
CA LEU A 181 15.87 11.02 -5.55
C LEU A 181 15.39 11.39 -4.14
N LYS A 182 14.27 10.80 -3.68
CA LYS A 182 13.78 11.00 -2.30
C LYS A 182 14.73 10.46 -1.24
N VAL A 183 15.33 9.29 -1.48
CA VAL A 183 16.32 8.69 -0.57
C VAL A 183 17.61 9.51 -0.49
N HIS A 184 18.04 10.14 -1.59
CA HIS A 184 19.20 11.02 -1.57
C HIS A 184 18.92 12.34 -0.83
N GLN A 185 17.69 12.87 -0.94
CA GLN A 185 17.24 14.04 -0.18
C GLN A 185 17.11 13.77 1.32
N SER A 186 16.93 12.52 1.74
CA SER A 186 16.82 12.17 3.17
C SER A 186 18.16 12.07 3.89
N LYS A 187 19.27 11.95 3.16
CA LYS A 187 20.61 11.92 3.77
C LYS A 187 21.00 13.34 4.19
N PRO A 188 21.44 13.55 5.44
CA PRO A 188 21.94 14.86 5.84
C PRO A 188 23.08 15.26 4.92
N SER A 189 23.06 16.50 4.44
CA SER A 189 24.17 17.11 3.71
C SER A 189 25.43 16.86 4.53
N LYS A 190 26.40 16.14 3.96
CA LYS A 190 27.73 16.06 4.56
C LYS A 190 28.32 17.47 4.54
N LEU A 191 28.20 18.17 5.66
CA LEU A 191 29.01 19.34 5.99
C LEU A 191 30.39 18.87 6.42
#